data_AF-A0A3A5UV69-F1
#
_entry.id   AF-A0A3A5UV69-F1
#
_cell.length_a   1.000
_cell.length_b   1.000
_cell.length_c   1.000
_cell.angle_alpha   90.00
_cell.angle_beta   90.00
_cell.angle_gamma   90.00
#
_symmetry.space_group_name_H-M   'P 1'
#
loop_
_entity.id
_entity.type
_entity.pdbx_description
1 polymer ?
#
loop_
_entity_poly.entity_id
_entity_poly.type
_entity_poly.pdbx_seq_one_letter_code
_entity_poly.pdbx_strand_id
1 'polypeptide(L)'
;MAAKGSKSTESDAFIPLPDPYGEGFEYSEDPIENTRNQWGVLEKRRLSAGRIARHPVLMLWRTMSGFSLAVFAFSSLLYAPIIDSLNGFIFILIPFILIAVAPTVVAGESAWQAMQARISLREQGGVRDGKKHALRAQPGMDRILESLNDQRRNNLVLTLLSSLTVVLLMLASAVTANSLAWNLALLVAMTLGIAQTFHGFFSYAFIRQLGDPFPSIVFHAPTHHPTQLGSVLGDLLVAHLDPDLFLEWEEWQKLFRKALIPGHITKQALERLLYILHLHMEEELTTQMAHDELLSFISQERFEKLLLDEDGRFNWRTIQRLIAHSRGWQPEAFLLLDRLQNDLLSGAPPLLRAEWRMDVALDE
;
A
#
# COMPACT_ATOMS: atom_id res chain seq x y z
N MET A 1 -23.99 -60.34 58.98
CA MET A 1 -24.65 -59.17 59.63
C MET A 1 -23.79 -57.96 59.29
N ALA A 2 -24.18 -56.91 58.58
CA ALA A 2 -25.47 -56.45 58.08
C ALA A 2 -25.25 -55.72 56.72
N ALA A 3 -26.27 -55.72 55.86
CA ALA A 3 -26.34 -55.00 54.59
C ALA A 3 -26.27 -53.46 54.80
N LYS A 4 -25.99 -52.57 53.84
CA LYS A 4 -26.61 -52.36 52.52
C LYS A 4 -25.88 -51.18 51.84
N GLY A 5 -25.78 -51.16 50.51
CA GLY A 5 -25.29 -49.98 49.80
C GLY A 5 -25.09 -50.18 48.30
N SER A 6 -26.13 -50.66 47.61
CA SER A 6 -26.22 -50.70 46.14
C SER A 6 -26.07 -49.29 45.57
N LYS A 7 -24.98 -49.00 44.84
CA LYS A 7 -24.92 -47.85 43.94
C LYS A 7 -25.22 -48.31 42.52
N SER A 8 -26.30 -47.75 42.02
CA SER A 8 -26.81 -47.83 40.65
C SER A 8 -25.75 -47.43 39.63
N THR A 9 -25.61 -48.28 38.61
CA THR A 9 -25.01 -47.97 37.32
C THR A 9 -25.92 -46.99 36.58
N GLU A 10 -25.65 -45.70 36.69
CA GLU A 10 -26.15 -44.72 35.73
C GLU A 10 -25.21 -44.74 34.52
N SER A 11 -25.70 -45.33 33.44
CA SER A 11 -25.14 -45.15 32.11
C SER A 11 -25.53 -43.75 31.64
N ASP A 12 -24.66 -42.77 31.84
CA ASP A 12 -24.75 -41.51 31.12
C ASP A 12 -24.51 -41.79 29.64
N ALA A 13 -25.60 -42.02 28.91
CA ALA A 13 -25.59 -41.99 27.46
C ALA A 13 -25.19 -40.58 27.04
N PHE A 14 -23.93 -40.42 26.65
CA PHE A 14 -23.43 -39.23 25.98
C PHE A 14 -24.21 -39.09 24.67
N ILE A 15 -25.28 -38.31 24.68
CA ILE A 15 -25.97 -37.90 23.46
C ILE A 15 -25.11 -36.76 22.89
N PRO A 16 -24.33 -36.99 21.82
CA PRO A 16 -23.63 -35.89 21.17
C PRO A 16 -24.69 -34.87 20.74
N LEU A 17 -24.47 -33.61 21.11
CA LEU A 17 -25.30 -32.50 20.63
C LEU A 17 -25.39 -32.61 19.10
N PRO A 18 -26.57 -32.46 18.50
CA PRO A 18 -26.71 -32.50 17.05
C PRO A 18 -25.78 -31.45 16.44
N ASP A 19 -24.80 -31.88 15.66
CA ASP A 19 -23.98 -30.98 14.88
C ASP A 19 -24.88 -30.29 13.85
N PRO A 20 -25.07 -28.95 13.90
CA PRO A 20 -25.91 -28.24 12.96
C PRO A 20 -25.41 -28.34 11.51
N TYR A 21 -24.18 -28.81 11.31
CA TYR A 21 -23.60 -29.03 9.99
C TYR A 21 -23.62 -30.52 9.58
N GLY A 22 -23.72 -31.46 10.52
CA GLY A 22 -23.78 -32.90 10.22
C GLY A 22 -22.43 -33.53 9.90
N GLU A 23 -22.34 -34.86 10.03
CA GLU A 23 -21.12 -35.61 9.76
C GLU A 23 -20.75 -35.52 8.28
N GLY A 24 -19.60 -34.91 7.98
CA GLY A 24 -19.11 -34.64 6.62
C GLY A 24 -18.69 -33.19 6.35
N PHE A 25 -18.95 -32.26 7.29
CA PHE A 25 -18.43 -30.88 7.26
C PHE A 25 -17.15 -30.69 8.07
N GLU A 26 -16.44 -31.77 8.36
CA GLU A 26 -15.01 -31.70 8.67
C GLU A 26 -14.27 -31.30 7.39
N TYR A 27 -14.38 -30.04 6.98
CA TYR A 27 -13.33 -29.47 6.15
C TYR A 27 -12.06 -29.57 6.98
N SER A 28 -11.23 -30.57 6.67
CA SER A 28 -9.89 -30.76 7.24
C SER A 28 -8.92 -29.62 6.87
N GLU A 29 -9.41 -28.58 6.20
CA GLU A 29 -8.65 -27.40 5.84
C GLU A 29 -8.73 -26.37 6.97
N ASP A 30 -7.57 -26.04 7.54
CA ASP A 30 -7.48 -25.00 8.56
C ASP A 30 -7.97 -23.66 7.97
N PRO A 31 -9.05 -23.05 8.53
CA PRO A 31 -9.58 -21.79 8.03
C PRO A 31 -8.53 -20.66 8.01
N ILE A 32 -7.53 -20.72 8.90
CA ILE A 32 -6.43 -19.78 8.94
C ILE A 32 -5.51 -19.99 7.73
N GLU A 33 -5.21 -21.24 7.38
CA GLU A 33 -4.37 -21.59 6.24
C GLU A 33 -5.04 -21.18 4.93
N ASN A 34 -6.35 -21.41 4.79
CA ASN A 34 -7.11 -20.95 3.63
C ASN A 34 -7.06 -19.42 3.49
N THR A 35 -7.31 -18.68 4.58
CA THR A 35 -7.23 -17.22 4.57
C THR A 35 -5.82 -16.73 4.23
N ARG A 36 -4.77 -17.45 4.67
CA ARG A 36 -3.37 -17.12 4.37
C ARG A 36 -3.05 -17.32 2.88
N ASN A 37 -3.51 -18.43 2.31
CA ASN A 37 -3.35 -18.72 0.90
C ASN A 37 -4.10 -17.69 0.03
N GLN A 38 -5.34 -17.35 0.42
CA GLN A 38 -6.12 -16.30 -0.24
C GLN A 38 -5.39 -14.95 -0.21
N TRP A 39 -4.91 -14.53 0.97
CA TRP A 39 -4.13 -13.30 1.11
C TRP A 39 -2.90 -13.31 0.19
N GLY A 40 -2.13 -14.40 0.16
CA GLY A 40 -0.93 -14.51 -0.68
C GLY A 40 -1.23 -14.38 -2.17
N VAL A 41 -2.30 -15.00 -2.66
CA VAL A 41 -2.76 -14.88 -4.06
C VAL A 41 -3.17 -13.44 -4.38
N LEU A 42 -3.96 -12.83 -3.50
CA LEU A 42 -4.45 -11.45 -3.67
C LEU A 42 -3.30 -10.45 -3.65
N GLU A 43 -2.33 -10.63 -2.75
CA GLU A 43 -1.17 -9.76 -2.61
C GLU A 43 -0.26 -9.86 -3.84
N LYS A 44 -0.01 -11.07 -4.35
CA LYS A 44 0.74 -11.27 -5.59
C LYS A 44 0.03 -10.62 -6.79
N ARG A 45 -1.30 -10.73 -6.85
CA ARG A 45 -2.12 -10.09 -7.89
C ARG A 45 -2.07 -8.56 -7.80
N ARG A 46 -2.14 -8.01 -6.58
CA ARG A 46 -2.03 -6.58 -6.30
C ARG A 46 -0.69 -6.03 -6.77
N LEU A 47 0.41 -6.68 -6.40
CA LEU A 47 1.76 -6.28 -6.77
C LEU A 47 1.98 -6.38 -8.28
N SER A 48 1.62 -7.49 -8.91
CA SER A 48 1.81 -7.69 -10.35
C SER A 48 0.96 -6.73 -11.20
N ALA A 49 -0.36 -6.67 -10.96
CA ALA A 49 -1.25 -5.78 -11.68
C ALA A 49 -0.91 -4.31 -11.42
N GLY A 50 -0.51 -3.96 -10.20
CA GLY A 50 -0.08 -2.60 -9.87
C GLY A 50 1.21 -2.19 -10.57
N ARG A 51 2.21 -3.09 -10.66
CA ARG A 51 3.45 -2.86 -11.43
C ARG A 51 3.18 -2.68 -12.93
N ILE A 52 2.22 -3.41 -13.48
CA ILE A 52 1.77 -3.22 -14.87
C ILE A 52 1.09 -1.86 -15.00
N ALA A 53 0.12 -1.55 -14.13
CA ALA A 53 -0.64 -0.30 -14.16
C ALA A 53 0.24 0.96 -14.05
N ARG A 54 1.30 0.91 -13.24
CA ARG A 54 2.24 2.04 -13.05
C ARG A 54 3.27 2.18 -14.16
N HIS A 55 3.30 1.29 -15.15
CA HIS A 55 4.26 1.39 -16.24
C HIS A 55 4.03 2.70 -17.01
N PRO A 56 5.08 3.53 -17.28
CA PRO A 56 4.89 4.88 -17.82
C PRO A 56 4.03 4.95 -19.09
N VAL A 57 4.24 3.99 -20.00
CA VAL A 57 3.45 3.88 -21.24
C VAL A 57 1.98 3.59 -20.95
N LEU A 58 1.68 2.68 -20.02
CA LEU A 58 0.30 2.33 -19.67
C LEU A 58 -0.39 3.43 -18.87
N MET A 59 0.36 4.16 -18.05
CA MET A 59 -0.16 5.35 -17.37
C MET A 59 -0.53 6.44 -18.39
N LEU A 60 0.37 6.76 -19.32
CA LEU A 60 0.07 7.70 -20.39
C LEU A 60 -1.13 7.24 -21.22
N TRP A 61 -1.16 5.94 -21.55
CA TRP A 61 -2.25 5.36 -22.31
C TRP A 61 -3.59 5.46 -21.59
N ARG A 62 -3.65 5.08 -20.32
CA ARG A 62 -4.84 5.22 -19.48
C ARG A 62 -5.34 6.66 -19.51
N THR A 63 -4.46 7.65 -19.31
CA THR A 63 -4.84 9.06 -19.28
C THR A 63 -5.29 9.57 -20.66
N MET A 64 -4.65 9.15 -21.75
CA MET A 64 -4.90 9.67 -23.11
C MET A 64 -5.93 8.86 -23.93
N SER A 65 -6.30 7.66 -23.47
CA SER A 65 -7.25 6.80 -24.18
C SER A 65 -8.62 7.47 -24.37
N GLY A 66 -9.11 8.18 -23.35
CA GLY A 66 -10.36 8.95 -23.45
C GLY A 66 -10.29 10.05 -24.51
N PHE A 67 -9.17 10.76 -24.57
CA PHE A 67 -8.94 11.82 -25.56
C PHE A 67 -8.90 11.23 -26.98
N SER A 68 -8.23 10.10 -27.15
CA SER A 68 -8.17 9.38 -28.42
C SER A 68 -9.57 8.96 -28.90
N LEU A 69 -10.41 8.44 -27.99
CA LEU A 69 -11.80 8.11 -28.30
C LEU A 69 -12.64 9.36 -28.61
N ALA A 70 -12.42 10.47 -27.91
CA ALA A 70 -13.13 11.73 -28.16
C ALA A 70 -12.77 12.31 -29.53
N VAL A 71 -11.50 12.31 -29.91
CA VAL A 71 -11.05 12.73 -31.25
C VAL A 71 -11.61 11.82 -32.33
N PHE A 72 -11.66 10.51 -32.10
CA PHE A 72 -12.30 9.57 -33.00
C PHE A 72 -13.80 9.84 -33.17
N ALA A 73 -14.53 10.08 -32.07
CA ALA A 73 -15.94 10.45 -32.10
C ALA A 73 -16.19 11.76 -32.86
N PHE A 74 -15.38 12.79 -32.59
CA PHE A 74 -15.45 14.09 -33.27
C PHE A 74 -15.16 13.97 -34.77
N SER A 75 -14.12 13.22 -35.14
CA SER A 75 -13.78 13.01 -36.55
C SER A 75 -14.89 12.26 -37.27
N SER A 76 -15.47 11.24 -36.63
CA SER A 76 -16.61 10.50 -37.17
C SER A 76 -17.82 11.39 -37.35
N LEU A 77 -18.06 12.35 -36.45
CA LEU A 77 -19.13 13.34 -36.55
C LEU A 77 -18.97 14.25 -37.77
N LEU A 78 -17.73 14.68 -38.06
CA LEU A 78 -17.43 15.53 -39.23
C LEU A 78 -17.44 14.76 -40.55
N TYR A 79 -17.06 13.48 -40.52
CA TYR A 79 -16.93 12.66 -41.71
C TYR A 79 -17.35 11.21 -41.43
N ALA A 80 -18.63 10.93 -41.70
CA ALA A 80 -19.28 9.63 -41.46
C ALA A 80 -18.51 8.40 -41.99
N PRO A 81 -17.84 8.43 -43.16
CA PRO A 81 -17.08 7.27 -43.64
C PRO A 81 -15.98 6.76 -42.71
N ILE A 82 -15.50 7.56 -41.74
CA ILE A 82 -14.53 7.11 -40.73
C ILE A 82 -15.08 5.97 -39.90
N ILE A 83 -16.33 6.07 -39.45
CA ILE A 83 -16.94 5.04 -38.60
C ILE A 83 -17.63 3.97 -39.45
N ASP A 84 -18.26 4.36 -40.56
CA ASP A 84 -18.98 3.43 -41.44
C ASP A 84 -18.04 2.43 -42.13
N SER A 85 -16.81 2.85 -42.46
CA SER A 85 -15.83 1.97 -43.13
C SER A 85 -15.23 0.91 -42.22
N LEU A 86 -15.31 1.07 -40.90
CA LEU A 86 -14.70 0.14 -39.95
C LEU A 86 -15.41 -1.21 -39.90
N ASN A 87 -16.72 -1.27 -40.18
CA ASN A 87 -17.51 -2.50 -40.08
C ASN A 87 -17.20 -3.24 -38.74
N GLY A 88 -16.79 -4.51 -38.80
CA GLY A 88 -16.40 -5.30 -37.63
C GLY A 88 -15.11 -4.86 -36.94
N PHE A 89 -14.26 -4.03 -37.55
CA PHE A 89 -13.04 -3.54 -36.91
C PHE A 89 -13.32 -2.59 -35.74
N ILE A 90 -14.54 -2.04 -35.61
CA ILE A 90 -14.94 -1.24 -34.43
C ILE A 90 -14.77 -1.99 -33.11
N PHE A 91 -14.84 -3.33 -33.13
CA PHE A 91 -14.64 -4.16 -31.94
C PHE A 91 -13.21 -4.12 -31.40
N ILE A 92 -12.23 -3.61 -32.15
CA ILE A 92 -10.85 -3.40 -31.67
C ILE A 92 -10.79 -2.37 -30.53
N LEU A 93 -11.81 -1.52 -30.39
CA LEU A 93 -11.93 -0.58 -29.28
C LEU A 93 -12.07 -1.29 -27.91
N ILE A 94 -12.55 -2.55 -27.88
CA ILE A 94 -12.66 -3.35 -26.66
C ILE A 94 -11.27 -3.65 -26.07
N PRO A 95 -10.39 -4.41 -26.75
CA PRO A 95 -9.06 -4.70 -26.22
C PRO A 95 -8.25 -3.43 -25.98
N PHE A 96 -8.43 -2.40 -26.81
CA PHE A 96 -7.80 -1.08 -26.65
C PHE A 96 -8.10 -0.44 -25.28
N ILE A 97 -9.37 -0.43 -24.85
CA ILE A 97 -9.76 0.11 -23.54
C ILE A 97 -9.46 -0.86 -22.40
N LEU A 98 -9.56 -2.17 -22.63
CA LEU A 98 -9.19 -3.16 -21.61
C LEU A 98 -7.72 -3.00 -21.18
N ILE A 99 -6.80 -2.76 -22.13
CA ILE A 99 -5.39 -2.50 -21.81
C ILE A 99 -5.22 -1.23 -20.95
N ALA A 100 -6.03 -0.20 -21.18
CA ALA A 100 -6.00 1.05 -20.40
C ALA A 100 -6.56 0.90 -18.98
N VAL A 101 -7.65 0.14 -18.82
CA VAL A 101 -8.46 0.13 -17.59
C VAL A 101 -8.17 -1.09 -16.70
N ALA A 102 -8.06 -2.28 -17.29
CA ALA A 102 -8.05 -3.54 -16.54
C ALA A 102 -6.92 -3.64 -15.50
N PRO A 103 -5.65 -3.27 -15.78
CA PRO A 103 -4.58 -3.36 -14.79
C PRO A 103 -4.90 -2.56 -13.52
N THR A 104 -5.46 -1.37 -13.67
CA THR A 104 -5.79 -0.49 -12.54
C THR A 104 -6.96 -0.98 -11.71
N VAL A 105 -8.00 -1.51 -12.37
CA VAL A 105 -9.17 -2.11 -11.70
C VAL A 105 -8.75 -3.34 -10.92
N VAL A 106 -7.99 -4.24 -11.56
CA VAL A 106 -7.49 -5.46 -10.92
C VAL A 106 -6.59 -5.14 -9.73
N ALA A 107 -5.67 -4.19 -9.88
CA ALA A 107 -4.79 -3.78 -8.78
C ALA A 107 -5.55 -3.16 -7.61
N GLY A 108 -6.54 -2.29 -7.87
CA GLY A 108 -7.33 -1.66 -6.81
C GLY A 108 -8.24 -2.65 -6.06
N GLU A 109 -8.92 -3.54 -6.78
CA GLU A 109 -9.79 -4.54 -6.15
C GLU A 109 -8.97 -5.56 -5.34
N SER A 110 -7.84 -6.02 -5.88
CA SER A 110 -6.93 -6.90 -5.15
C SER A 110 -6.29 -6.21 -3.95
N ALA A 111 -6.03 -4.90 -3.99
CA ALA A 111 -5.56 -4.14 -2.83
C ALA A 111 -6.56 -4.14 -1.68
N TRP A 112 -7.83 -3.85 -1.99
CA TRP A 112 -8.91 -3.90 -1.02
C TRP A 112 -9.09 -5.30 -0.41
N GLN A 113 -9.18 -6.33 -1.27
CA GLN A 113 -9.38 -7.70 -0.83
C GLN A 113 -8.18 -8.23 -0.03
N ALA A 114 -6.94 -7.92 -0.46
CA ALA A 114 -5.74 -8.28 0.27
C ALA A 114 -5.71 -7.63 1.66
N MET A 115 -6.10 -6.35 1.78
CA MET A 115 -6.16 -5.67 3.07
C MET A 115 -7.20 -6.31 4.00
N GLN A 116 -8.40 -6.64 3.50
CA GLN A 116 -9.43 -7.31 4.30
C GLN A 116 -8.99 -8.71 4.74
N ALA A 117 -8.36 -9.48 3.85
CA ALA A 117 -7.79 -10.78 4.19
C ALA A 117 -6.67 -10.66 5.23
N ARG A 118 -5.80 -9.65 5.10
CA ARG A 118 -4.71 -9.37 6.05
C ARG A 118 -5.24 -9.01 7.44
N ILE A 119 -6.25 -8.13 7.51
CA ILE A 119 -6.94 -7.78 8.75
C ILE A 119 -7.53 -9.03 9.40
N SER A 120 -8.27 -9.84 8.63
CA SER A 120 -8.89 -11.07 9.13
C SER A 120 -7.85 -12.05 9.69
N LEU A 121 -6.72 -12.24 8.99
CA LEU A 121 -5.62 -13.08 9.47
C LEU A 121 -5.04 -12.59 10.80
N ARG A 122 -4.88 -11.27 10.96
CA ARG A 122 -4.37 -10.67 12.19
C ARG A 122 -5.37 -10.81 13.35
N GLU A 123 -6.66 -10.64 13.08
CA GLU A 123 -7.74 -10.79 14.07
C GLU A 123 -7.90 -12.25 14.53
N GLN A 124 -7.69 -13.22 13.63
CA GLN A 124 -7.72 -14.65 13.94
C GLN A 124 -6.45 -15.15 14.64
N GLY A 125 -5.35 -14.38 14.60
CA GLY A 125 -4.04 -14.81 15.09
C GLY A 125 -3.26 -15.67 14.09
N GLY A 126 -3.72 -15.71 12.84
CA GLY A 126 -3.17 -16.49 11.75
C GLY A 126 -1.88 -15.96 11.14
N VAL A 127 -1.42 -14.78 11.54
CA VAL A 127 -0.11 -14.26 11.10
C VAL A 127 1.02 -14.66 12.05
N ARG A 128 0.76 -14.79 13.35
CA ARG A 128 1.83 -15.00 14.35
C ARG A 128 1.38 -15.75 15.59
N ASP A 129 1.86 -16.99 15.78
CA ASP A 129 1.76 -17.82 16.99
C ASP A 129 0.42 -17.70 17.75
N GLY A 130 -0.70 -17.54 17.03
CA GLY A 130 -2.04 -17.38 17.60
C GLY A 130 -2.35 -16.02 18.26
N LYS A 131 -1.45 -15.02 18.20
CA LYS A 131 -1.68 -13.68 18.78
C LYS A 131 -2.65 -12.88 17.92
N LYS A 132 -3.80 -12.56 18.50
CA LYS A 132 -4.86 -11.77 17.86
C LYS A 132 -4.57 -10.28 17.99
N HIS A 133 -4.72 -9.56 16.89
CA HIS A 133 -4.60 -8.11 16.83
C HIS A 133 -5.86 -7.51 16.19
N ALA A 134 -6.56 -6.67 16.94
CA ALA A 134 -7.75 -5.97 16.45
C ALA A 134 -7.33 -4.76 15.58
N LEU A 135 -6.91 -5.03 14.34
CA LEU A 135 -6.41 -3.99 13.42
C LEU A 135 -7.47 -2.93 13.08
N ARG A 136 -8.75 -3.32 12.96
CA ARG A 136 -9.84 -2.38 12.68
C ARG A 136 -10.05 -1.32 13.76
N ALA A 137 -9.67 -1.62 14.99
CA ALA A 137 -9.79 -0.69 16.11
C ALA A 137 -8.57 0.24 16.25
N GLN A 138 -7.52 0.05 15.44
CA GLN A 138 -6.32 0.87 15.52
C GLN A 138 -6.55 2.25 14.88
N PRO A 139 -6.03 3.33 15.50
CA PRO A 139 -6.13 4.67 14.92
C PRO A 139 -5.60 4.73 13.49
N GLY A 140 -6.32 5.45 12.62
CA GLY A 140 -5.94 5.64 11.21
C GLY A 140 -6.32 4.49 10.27
N MET A 141 -6.79 3.34 10.78
CA MET A 141 -7.28 2.24 9.93
C MET A 141 -8.49 2.66 9.09
N ASP A 142 -9.41 3.45 9.66
CA ASP A 142 -10.61 3.94 8.98
C ASP A 142 -10.27 4.73 7.71
N ARG A 143 -9.24 5.58 7.80
CA ARG A 143 -8.74 6.37 6.67
C ARG A 143 -8.10 5.50 5.59
N ILE A 144 -7.36 4.47 5.98
CA ILE A 144 -6.78 3.50 5.03
C ILE A 144 -7.89 2.77 4.28
N LEU A 145 -8.89 2.27 5.00
CA LEU A 145 -10.02 1.57 4.40
C LEU A 145 -10.84 2.49 3.48
N GLU A 146 -11.14 3.72 3.89
CA GLU A 146 -11.87 4.64 3.02
C GLU A 146 -11.04 5.05 1.80
N SER A 147 -9.72 5.22 1.92
CA SER A 147 -8.84 5.53 0.78
C SER A 147 -8.82 4.38 -0.25
N LEU A 148 -8.80 3.12 0.20
CA LEU A 148 -8.93 1.96 -0.68
C LEU A 148 -10.32 1.90 -1.33
N ASN A 149 -11.37 2.27 -0.60
CA ASN A 149 -12.72 2.35 -1.12
C ASN A 149 -12.87 3.46 -2.18
N ASP A 150 -12.27 4.62 -1.95
CA ASP A 150 -12.19 5.74 -2.90
C ASP A 150 -11.44 5.32 -4.17
N GLN A 151 -10.38 4.54 -4.03
CA GLN A 151 -9.70 3.97 -5.19
C GLN A 151 -10.63 3.07 -6.02
N ARG A 152 -11.47 2.24 -5.38
CA ARG A 152 -12.48 1.42 -6.07
C ARG A 152 -13.53 2.29 -6.75
N ARG A 153 -14.03 3.33 -6.09
CA ARG A 153 -14.96 4.31 -6.68
C ARG A 153 -14.34 4.99 -7.92
N ASN A 154 -13.09 5.42 -7.84
CA ASN A 154 -12.36 6.00 -8.96
C ASN A 154 -12.21 5.02 -10.13
N ASN A 155 -11.91 3.75 -9.86
CA ASN A 155 -11.82 2.70 -10.87
C ASN A 155 -13.19 2.38 -11.50
N LEU A 156 -14.27 2.44 -10.72
CA LEU A 156 -15.64 2.28 -11.21
C LEU A 156 -16.00 3.41 -12.16
N VAL A 157 -15.74 4.67 -11.79
CA VAL A 157 -15.98 5.84 -12.65
C VAL A 157 -15.20 5.72 -13.95
N LEU A 158 -13.92 5.35 -13.90
CA LEU A 158 -13.12 5.12 -15.11
C LEU A 158 -13.74 4.04 -16.00
N THR A 159 -14.13 2.91 -15.40
CA THR A 159 -14.71 1.78 -16.13
C THR A 159 -16.00 2.18 -16.82
N LEU A 160 -16.90 2.88 -16.12
CA LEU A 160 -18.18 3.36 -16.68
C LEU A 160 -17.97 4.36 -17.81
N LEU A 161 -17.11 5.36 -17.62
CA LEU A 161 -16.82 6.36 -18.67
C LEU A 161 -16.25 5.67 -19.92
N SER A 162 -15.30 4.75 -19.74
CA SER A 162 -14.65 4.05 -20.85
C SER A 162 -15.60 3.10 -21.56
N SER A 163 -16.35 2.28 -20.81
CA SER A 163 -17.28 1.31 -21.39
C SER A 163 -18.43 2.00 -22.12
N LEU A 164 -19.00 3.06 -21.53
CA LEU A 164 -20.11 3.79 -22.14
C LEU A 164 -19.66 4.50 -23.42
N THR A 165 -18.46 5.10 -23.43
CA THR A 165 -17.88 5.71 -24.64
C THR A 165 -17.75 4.68 -25.76
N VAL A 166 -17.18 3.51 -25.48
CA VAL A 166 -17.02 2.44 -26.48
C VAL A 166 -18.36 1.90 -26.97
N VAL A 167 -19.32 1.67 -26.07
CA VAL A 167 -20.67 1.21 -26.43
C VAL A 167 -21.37 2.21 -27.34
N LEU A 168 -21.26 3.51 -27.07
CA LEU A 168 -21.85 4.56 -27.91
C LEU A 168 -21.18 4.65 -29.28
N LEU A 169 -19.86 4.46 -29.36
CA LEU A 169 -19.15 4.38 -30.65
C LEU A 169 -19.58 3.15 -31.47
N MET A 170 -19.74 2.00 -30.82
CA MET A 170 -20.29 0.81 -31.49
C MET A 170 -21.73 1.02 -31.95
N LEU A 171 -22.56 1.63 -31.12
CA LEU A 171 -23.94 1.97 -31.49
C LEU A 171 -23.97 2.93 -32.67
N ALA A 172 -23.11 3.96 -32.69
CA ALA A 172 -22.99 4.89 -33.80
C ALA A 172 -22.58 4.18 -35.11
N SER A 173 -21.72 3.14 -35.04
CA SER A 173 -21.35 2.35 -36.23
C SER A 173 -22.48 1.48 -36.80
N ALA A 174 -23.54 1.22 -36.01
CA ALA A 174 -24.65 0.35 -36.39
C ALA A 174 -25.92 1.13 -36.81
N VAL A 175 -25.95 2.44 -36.57
CA VAL A 175 -27.09 3.31 -36.85
C VAL A 175 -26.86 4.07 -38.16
N THR A 176 -27.94 4.48 -38.83
CA THR A 176 -27.86 5.28 -40.05
C THR A 176 -27.08 6.59 -39.83
N ALA A 177 -26.05 6.80 -40.64
CA ALA A 177 -25.21 7.99 -40.61
C ALA A 177 -26.04 9.27 -40.75
N ASN A 178 -25.60 10.34 -40.07
CA ASN A 178 -26.26 11.65 -40.01
C ASN A 178 -27.68 11.66 -39.40
N SER A 179 -28.18 10.54 -38.88
CA SER A 179 -29.43 10.53 -38.12
C SER A 179 -29.29 11.27 -36.77
N LEU A 180 -30.41 11.66 -36.16
CA LEU A 180 -30.40 12.28 -34.83
C LEU A 180 -29.72 11.37 -33.79
N ALA A 181 -30.03 10.07 -33.83
CA ALA A 181 -29.46 9.08 -32.90
C ALA A 181 -27.95 8.94 -33.09
N TRP A 182 -27.47 8.92 -34.33
CA TRP A 182 -26.04 8.86 -34.66
C TRP A 182 -25.29 10.11 -34.15
N ASN A 183 -25.83 11.32 -34.42
CA ASN A 183 -25.25 12.57 -33.97
C ASN A 183 -25.17 12.65 -32.44
N LEU A 184 -26.25 12.25 -31.74
CA LEU A 184 -26.28 12.23 -30.28
C LEU A 184 -25.31 11.20 -29.70
N ALA A 185 -25.24 9.99 -30.27
CA ALA A 185 -24.32 8.95 -29.80
C ALA A 185 -22.86 9.41 -29.88
N LEU A 186 -22.45 10.03 -31.00
CA LEU A 186 -21.10 10.57 -31.17
C LEU A 186 -20.82 11.77 -30.28
N LEU A 187 -21.79 12.67 -30.11
CA LEU A 187 -21.66 13.82 -29.21
C LEU A 187 -21.46 13.38 -27.75
N VAL A 188 -22.25 12.41 -27.28
CA VAL A 188 -22.14 11.87 -25.92
C VAL A 188 -20.85 11.04 -25.78
N ALA A 189 -20.45 10.25 -26.78
CA ALA A 189 -19.18 9.55 -26.75
C ALA A 189 -18.00 10.53 -26.65
N MET A 190 -18.05 11.64 -27.38
CA MET A 190 -17.02 12.69 -27.30
C MET A 190 -16.94 13.30 -25.90
N THR A 191 -18.07 13.67 -25.29
CA THR A 191 -18.07 14.28 -23.95
C THR A 191 -17.58 13.30 -22.88
N LEU A 192 -17.97 12.03 -22.96
CA LEU A 192 -17.52 10.99 -22.04
C LEU A 192 -16.02 10.69 -22.21
N GLY A 193 -15.48 10.69 -23.43
CA GLY A 193 -14.04 10.55 -23.68
C GLY A 193 -13.22 11.70 -23.09
N ILE A 194 -13.73 12.93 -23.19
CA ILE A 194 -13.12 14.10 -22.54
C ILE A 194 -13.19 13.95 -21.01
N ALA A 195 -14.34 13.59 -20.45
CA ALA A 195 -14.51 13.36 -19.02
C ALA A 195 -13.57 12.26 -18.50
N GLN A 196 -13.41 11.17 -19.26
CA GLN A 196 -12.47 10.09 -18.96
C GLN A 196 -11.02 10.59 -18.90
N THR A 197 -10.65 11.51 -19.80
CA THR A 197 -9.31 12.11 -19.83
C THR A 197 -9.04 12.92 -18.56
N PHE A 198 -9.97 13.81 -18.19
CA PHE A 198 -9.87 14.58 -16.94
C PHE A 198 -9.81 13.66 -15.71
N HIS A 199 -10.67 12.65 -15.66
CA HIS A 199 -10.64 11.65 -14.59
C HIS A 199 -9.28 10.92 -14.53
N GLY A 200 -8.71 10.58 -15.69
CA GLY A 200 -7.38 9.99 -15.82
C GLY A 200 -6.27 10.89 -15.27
N PHE A 201 -6.36 12.21 -15.46
CA PHE A 201 -5.42 13.18 -14.90
C PHE A 201 -5.57 13.30 -13.38
N PHE A 202 -6.79 13.49 -12.87
CA PHE A 202 -7.02 13.67 -11.43
C PHE A 202 -6.71 12.42 -10.60
N SER A 203 -6.86 11.24 -11.19
CA SER A 203 -6.54 9.96 -10.53
C SER A 203 -5.08 9.51 -10.72
N TYR A 204 -4.25 10.28 -11.41
CA TYR A 204 -2.91 9.86 -11.83
C TYR A 204 -1.97 9.53 -10.65
N ALA A 205 -2.02 10.32 -9.57
CA ALA A 205 -1.19 10.10 -8.38
C ALA A 205 -1.51 8.76 -7.68
N PHE A 206 -2.79 8.38 -7.60
CA PHE A 206 -3.20 7.09 -7.04
C PHE A 206 -2.63 5.91 -7.84
N ILE A 207 -2.56 6.03 -9.17
CA ILE A 207 -2.02 4.96 -10.03
C ILE A 207 -0.52 4.78 -9.82
N ARG A 208 0.23 5.85 -9.52
CA ARG A 208 1.67 5.72 -9.21
C ARG A 208 1.94 4.90 -7.95
N GLN A 209 1.01 4.90 -7.01
CA GLN A 209 1.12 4.18 -5.73
C GLN A 209 0.74 2.70 -5.86
N LEU A 210 0.18 2.28 -7.00
CA LEU A 210 -0.21 0.90 -7.21
C LEU A 210 0.99 -0.05 -7.27
N GLY A 211 0.83 -1.22 -6.67
CA GLY A 211 1.85 -2.27 -6.65
C GLY A 211 3.04 -1.95 -5.73
N ASP A 212 2.88 -0.97 -4.84
CA ASP A 212 3.84 -0.65 -3.79
C ASP A 212 3.88 -1.77 -2.72
N PRO A 213 5.07 -2.27 -2.30
CA PRO A 213 5.22 -3.21 -1.18
C PRO A 213 4.61 -2.75 0.15
N PHE A 214 4.55 -1.44 0.38
CA PHE A 214 3.95 -0.82 1.54
C PHE A 214 2.73 0.01 1.09
N PRO A 215 1.59 -0.65 0.85
CA PRO A 215 0.43 -0.01 0.22
C PRO A 215 -0.25 1.05 1.10
N SER A 216 -0.15 0.91 2.42
CA SER A 216 -1.01 1.65 3.35
C SER A 216 -0.36 2.89 3.94
N ILE A 217 0.97 3.05 3.86
CA ILE A 217 1.68 4.19 4.48
C ILE A 217 1.20 5.53 3.92
N VAL A 218 0.92 5.61 2.62
CA VAL A 218 0.46 6.87 2.01
C VAL A 218 -0.93 7.29 2.50
N PHE A 219 -1.74 6.34 2.95
CA PHE A 219 -3.08 6.61 3.47
C PHE A 219 -3.08 6.83 4.98
N HIS A 220 -1.99 6.47 5.66
CA HIS A 220 -1.83 6.70 7.08
C HIS A 220 -1.28 8.11 7.33
N ALA A 221 -1.99 8.88 8.15
CA ALA A 221 -1.55 10.20 8.59
C ALA A 221 -1.66 10.23 10.11
N PRO A 222 -0.54 10.19 10.85
CA PRO A 222 -0.58 10.22 12.30
C PRO A 222 -1.11 11.56 12.82
N THR A 223 -1.80 11.52 13.94
CA THR A 223 -2.30 12.72 14.63
C THR A 223 -1.31 13.27 15.67
N HIS A 224 -0.28 12.48 16.02
CA HIS A 224 0.72 12.84 17.01
C HIS A 224 2.11 12.40 16.58
N HIS A 225 3.10 13.25 16.86
CA HIS A 225 4.52 12.99 16.63
C HIS A 225 5.25 13.04 17.98
N PRO A 226 5.20 11.95 18.78
CA PRO A 226 5.90 11.94 20.06
C PRO A 226 7.41 11.84 19.81
N THR A 227 8.12 12.96 19.73
CA THR A 227 9.59 12.95 19.59
C THR A 227 10.26 13.02 20.96
N GLN A 228 10.93 11.95 21.39
CA GLN A 228 11.80 11.99 22.57
C GLN A 228 13.24 12.35 22.16
N LEU A 229 13.95 13.12 22.99
CA LEU A 229 15.34 13.54 22.74
C LEU A 229 16.34 12.38 22.50
N GLY A 230 15.99 11.14 22.87
CA GLY A 230 16.81 9.95 22.68
C GLY A 230 16.30 8.98 21.60
N SER A 231 15.27 9.33 20.84
CA SER A 231 14.73 8.53 19.73
C SER A 231 14.03 9.37 18.67
N VAL A 232 14.65 10.46 18.24
CA VAL A 232 13.98 11.42 17.35
C VAL A 232 13.60 10.76 16.03
N LEU A 233 14.53 10.05 15.36
CA LEU A 233 14.25 9.40 14.07
C LEU A 233 13.39 8.15 14.25
N GLY A 234 13.65 7.37 15.28
CA GLY A 234 12.91 6.13 15.56
C GLY A 234 11.46 6.40 15.91
N ASP A 235 11.19 7.36 16.80
CA ASP A 235 9.81 7.72 17.17
C ASP A 235 9.08 8.37 16.00
N LEU A 236 9.77 9.22 15.23
CA LEU A 236 9.21 9.84 14.04
C LEU A 236 8.85 8.80 12.98
N LEU A 237 9.73 7.83 12.73
CA LEU A 237 9.48 6.74 11.79
C LEU A 237 8.29 5.91 12.26
N VAL A 238 8.30 5.47 13.52
CA VAL A 238 7.23 4.66 14.12
C VAL A 238 5.86 5.36 14.03
N ALA A 239 5.82 6.67 14.26
CA ALA A 239 4.58 7.43 14.17
C ALA A 239 3.96 7.37 12.76
N HIS A 240 4.76 7.24 11.71
CA HIS A 240 4.27 7.21 10.32
C HIS A 240 4.03 5.79 9.79
N LEU A 241 4.26 4.74 10.58
CA LEU A 241 3.93 3.37 10.16
C LEU A 241 2.43 3.13 10.28
N ASP A 242 1.83 2.51 9.27
CA ASP A 242 0.46 2.02 9.40
C ASP A 242 0.38 0.90 10.46
N PRO A 243 -0.82 0.63 11.04
CA PRO A 243 -0.95 -0.31 12.13
C PRO A 243 -0.47 -1.74 11.83
N ASP A 244 -0.53 -2.23 10.57
CA ASP A 244 -0.02 -3.56 10.23
C ASP A 244 1.52 -3.54 10.11
N LEU A 245 2.08 -2.50 9.46
CA LEU A 245 3.53 -2.32 9.37
C LEU A 245 4.19 -2.10 10.73
N PHE A 246 3.51 -1.42 11.66
CA PHE A 246 4.01 -1.23 13.02
C PHE A 246 4.27 -2.58 13.71
N LEU A 247 3.35 -3.55 13.58
CA LEU A 247 3.52 -4.88 14.16
C LEU A 247 4.71 -5.64 13.55
N GLU A 248 4.91 -5.51 12.23
CA GLU A 248 6.06 -6.10 11.54
C GLU A 248 7.37 -5.40 11.96
N TRP A 249 7.33 -4.09 12.17
CA TRP A 249 8.47 -3.30 12.64
C TRP A 249 8.90 -3.69 14.05
N GLU A 250 7.97 -3.92 14.98
CA GLU A 250 8.29 -4.43 16.32
C GLU A 250 8.99 -5.80 16.28
N GLU A 251 8.66 -6.63 15.31
CA GLU A 251 9.32 -7.93 15.11
C GLU A 251 10.72 -7.74 14.54
N TRP A 252 10.85 -6.90 13.53
CA TRP A 252 12.15 -6.54 12.97
C TRP A 252 13.07 -5.93 14.03
N GLN A 253 12.57 -5.07 14.92
CA GLN A 253 13.34 -4.52 16.03
C GLN A 253 13.87 -5.60 16.98
N LYS A 254 13.13 -6.71 17.18
CA LYS A 254 13.62 -7.85 17.97
C LYS A 254 14.74 -8.58 17.26
N LEU A 255 14.68 -8.70 15.93
CA LEU A 255 15.76 -9.27 15.13
C LEU A 255 16.99 -8.35 15.15
N PHE A 256 16.78 -7.05 14.97
CA PHE A 256 17.82 -6.03 15.08
C PHE A 256 18.51 -6.07 16.44
N ARG A 257 17.76 -6.16 17.55
CA ARG A 257 18.33 -6.30 18.90
C ARG A 257 19.23 -7.52 19.03
N LYS A 258 18.85 -8.65 18.40
CA LYS A 258 19.68 -9.87 18.37
C LYS A 258 20.88 -9.74 17.43
N ALA A 259 20.88 -8.75 16.53
CA ALA A 259 21.95 -8.48 15.58
C ALA A 259 23.09 -7.63 16.14
N LEU A 260 22.83 -6.92 17.23
CA LEU A 260 23.78 -6.05 17.90
C LEU A 260 24.92 -6.82 18.54
N ILE A 261 26.12 -6.25 18.43
CA ILE A 261 27.28 -6.68 19.21
C ILE A 261 26.98 -6.45 20.71
N PRO A 262 27.33 -7.38 21.62
CA PRO A 262 27.09 -7.22 23.05
C PRO A 262 27.67 -5.91 23.61
N GLY A 263 26.89 -5.20 24.42
CA GLY A 263 27.29 -3.93 25.04
C GLY A 263 26.61 -2.69 24.46
N HIS A 264 25.98 -2.78 23.28
CA HIS A 264 25.24 -1.66 22.70
C HIS A 264 23.79 -1.57 23.21
N ILE A 265 23.36 -0.34 23.49
CA ILE A 265 21.96 -0.03 23.83
C ILE A 265 21.11 -0.04 22.57
N THR A 266 20.04 -0.84 22.54
CA THR A 266 19.22 -1.07 21.34
C THR A 266 18.61 0.20 20.78
N LYS A 267 18.10 1.07 21.64
CA LYS A 267 17.48 2.35 21.24
C LYS A 267 18.49 3.27 20.53
N GLN A 268 19.67 3.45 21.11
CA GLN A 268 20.74 4.26 20.51
C GLN A 268 21.29 3.65 19.22
N ALA A 269 21.44 2.33 19.17
CA ALA A 269 21.87 1.63 17.96
C ALA A 269 20.86 1.78 16.82
N LEU A 270 19.55 1.77 17.13
CA LEU A 270 18.50 2.01 16.14
C LEU A 270 18.57 3.43 15.59
N GLU A 271 18.69 4.44 16.46
CA GLU A 271 18.88 5.83 16.02
C GLU A 271 20.11 5.99 15.13
N ARG A 272 21.24 5.40 15.54
CA ARG A 272 22.47 5.43 14.74
C ARG A 272 22.28 4.75 13.39
N LEU A 273 21.58 3.62 13.33
CA LEU A 273 21.27 2.94 12.08
C LEU A 273 20.42 3.84 11.16
N LEU A 274 19.33 4.41 11.68
CA LEU A 274 18.45 5.28 10.89
C LEU A 274 19.20 6.50 10.37
N TYR A 275 20.06 7.06 11.21
CA TYR A 275 20.86 8.23 10.85
C TYR A 275 21.92 7.91 9.79
N ILE A 276 22.67 6.80 9.92
CA ILE A 276 23.63 6.37 8.87
C ILE A 276 22.92 6.16 7.53
N LEU A 277 21.74 5.52 7.56
CA LEU A 277 20.95 5.29 6.35
C LEU A 277 20.41 6.59 5.75
N HIS A 278 20.08 7.57 6.59
CA HIS A 278 19.69 8.91 6.18
C HIS A 278 20.85 9.66 5.51
N LEU A 279 22.03 9.73 6.15
CA LEU A 279 23.21 10.37 5.58
C LEU A 279 23.66 9.72 4.27
N HIS A 280 23.56 8.39 4.17
CA HIS A 280 23.82 7.68 2.92
C HIS A 280 22.78 8.01 1.83
N MET A 281 21.52 8.27 2.20
CA MET A 281 20.48 8.69 1.26
C MET A 281 20.71 10.11 0.73
N GLU A 282 21.23 11.03 1.57
CA GLU A 282 21.60 12.39 1.19
C GLU A 282 22.96 12.49 0.48
N GLU A 283 23.60 11.35 0.19
CA GLU A 283 24.92 11.26 -0.46
C GLU A 283 26.08 11.87 0.37
N GLU A 284 25.88 12.10 1.67
CA GLU A 284 26.93 12.56 2.60
C GLU A 284 27.88 11.43 3.03
N LEU A 285 27.40 10.19 3.02
CA LEU A 285 28.20 8.99 3.27
C LEU A 285 28.27 8.11 2.03
N THR A 286 29.48 7.65 1.70
CA THR A 286 29.65 6.60 0.68
C THR A 286 29.10 5.27 1.19
N THR A 287 28.70 4.38 0.28
CA THR A 287 28.19 3.04 0.63
C THR A 287 29.19 2.24 1.47
N GLN A 288 30.49 2.35 1.17
CA GLN A 288 31.53 1.67 1.94
C GLN A 288 31.61 2.22 3.38
N MET A 289 31.60 3.54 3.54
CA MET A 289 31.63 4.16 4.88
C MET A 289 30.38 3.79 5.69
N ALA A 290 29.20 3.86 5.09
CA ALA A 290 27.96 3.50 5.77
C ALA A 290 27.95 2.02 6.19
N HIS A 291 28.47 1.13 5.33
CA HIS A 291 28.65 -0.28 5.64
C HIS A 291 29.58 -0.48 6.85
N ASP A 292 30.77 0.14 6.83
CA ASP A 292 31.77 -0.04 7.89
C ASP A 292 31.28 0.54 9.24
N GLU A 293 30.57 1.66 9.21
CA GLU A 293 29.94 2.27 10.40
C GLU A 293 28.85 1.38 11.01
N LEU A 294 28.05 0.68 10.18
CA LEU A 294 27.02 -0.23 10.66
C LEU A 294 27.62 -1.50 11.25
N LEU A 295 28.71 -2.01 10.68
CA LEU A 295 29.46 -3.15 11.21
C LEU A 295 30.17 -2.86 12.53
N SER A 296 30.34 -1.58 12.87
CA SER A 296 30.87 -1.17 14.17
C SER A 296 29.98 -1.60 15.35
N PHE A 297 28.69 -1.88 15.12
CA PHE A 297 27.74 -2.25 16.19
C PHE A 297 26.80 -3.40 15.82
N ILE A 298 26.80 -3.85 14.56
CA ILE A 298 26.05 -5.00 14.05
C ILE A 298 27.04 -6.08 13.61
N SER A 299 26.82 -7.34 14.00
CA SER A 299 27.65 -8.45 13.51
C SER A 299 27.51 -8.67 11.99
N GLN A 300 28.62 -8.91 11.29
CA GLN A 300 28.68 -9.12 9.83
C GLN A 300 27.62 -10.11 9.32
N GLU A 301 27.58 -11.31 9.89
CA GLU A 301 26.65 -12.36 9.45
C GLU A 301 25.18 -11.93 9.55
N ARG A 302 24.85 -11.14 10.58
CA ARG A 302 23.48 -10.69 10.82
C ARG A 302 23.16 -9.42 10.05
N PHE A 303 24.15 -8.58 9.75
CA PHE A 303 24.01 -7.42 8.89
C PHE A 303 23.51 -7.85 7.51
N GLU A 304 24.15 -8.84 6.89
CA GLU A 304 23.76 -9.35 5.57
C GLU A 304 22.31 -9.86 5.57
N LYS A 305 21.96 -10.68 6.56
CA LYS A 305 20.60 -11.23 6.69
C LYS A 305 19.54 -10.18 7.03
N LEU A 306 19.90 -9.12 7.75
CA LEU A 306 18.95 -8.11 8.23
C LEU A 306 18.73 -6.97 7.23
N LEU A 307 19.80 -6.50 6.57
CA LEU A 307 19.78 -5.28 5.76
C LEU A 307 20.04 -5.51 4.28
N LEU A 308 20.65 -6.63 3.88
CA LEU A 308 20.94 -6.93 2.46
C LEU A 308 20.02 -7.98 1.84
N ASP A 309 19.12 -8.59 2.62
CA ASP A 309 18.08 -9.49 2.11
C ASP A 309 17.05 -8.72 1.26
N GLU A 310 17.03 -8.97 -0.06
CA GLU A 310 16.09 -8.32 -0.99
C GLU A 310 14.64 -8.75 -0.77
N ASP A 311 14.42 -9.97 -0.26
CA ASP A 311 13.09 -10.48 0.09
C ASP A 311 12.64 -10.01 1.48
N GLY A 312 13.57 -9.45 2.26
CA GLY A 312 13.33 -8.88 3.57
C GLY A 312 12.38 -7.68 3.51
N ARG A 313 11.34 -7.71 4.35
CA ARG A 313 10.34 -6.63 4.45
C ARG A 313 10.95 -5.28 4.83
N PHE A 314 11.94 -5.30 5.73
CA PHE A 314 12.71 -4.14 6.17
C PHE A 314 14.20 -4.40 5.94
N ASN A 315 14.65 -4.11 4.74
CA ASN A 315 16.06 -4.07 4.33
C ASN A 315 16.55 -2.63 4.17
N TRP A 316 17.83 -2.46 3.85
CA TRP A 316 18.49 -1.16 3.67
C TRP A 316 17.65 -0.15 2.87
N ARG A 317 17.23 -0.55 1.66
CA ARG A 317 16.49 0.34 0.73
C ARG A 317 15.11 0.67 1.25
N THR A 318 14.40 -0.32 1.81
CA THR A 318 13.05 -0.09 2.34
C THR A 318 13.06 0.78 3.58
N ILE A 319 14.07 0.66 4.46
CA ILE A 319 14.23 1.52 5.63
C ILE A 319 14.56 2.95 5.19
N GLN A 320 15.46 3.14 4.22
CA GLN A 320 15.69 4.46 3.62
C GLN A 320 14.40 5.07 3.06
N ARG A 321 13.56 4.26 2.43
CA ARG A 321 12.26 4.69 1.93
C ARG A 321 11.30 5.11 3.04
N LEU A 322 11.31 4.43 4.19
CA LEU A 322 10.52 4.82 5.37
C LEU A 322 11.03 6.13 5.96
N ILE A 323 12.35 6.32 6.02
CA ILE A 323 12.96 7.60 6.45
C ILE A 323 12.53 8.73 5.50
N ALA A 324 12.64 8.53 4.19
CA ALA A 324 12.20 9.50 3.19
C ALA A 324 10.70 9.82 3.31
N HIS A 325 9.87 8.81 3.59
CA HIS A 325 8.45 9.01 3.83
C HIS A 325 8.20 9.88 5.06
N SER A 326 8.84 9.57 6.20
CA SER A 326 8.72 10.38 7.42
C SER A 326 9.23 11.81 7.22
N ARG A 327 10.32 12.00 6.47
CA ARG A 327 10.84 13.33 6.11
C ARG A 327 9.86 14.13 5.26
N GLY A 328 9.18 13.47 4.31
CA GLY A 328 8.16 14.13 3.48
C GLY A 328 6.96 14.66 4.28
N TRP A 329 6.67 14.05 5.43
CA TRP A 329 5.61 14.52 6.34
C TRP A 329 6.09 15.52 7.38
N GLN A 330 7.32 15.38 7.87
CA GLN A 330 7.90 16.21 8.93
C GLN A 330 9.29 16.72 8.54
N PRO A 331 9.40 17.61 7.54
CA PRO A 331 10.70 18.10 7.06
C PRO A 331 11.47 18.87 8.15
N GLU A 332 10.75 19.60 9.00
CA GLU A 332 11.34 20.43 10.06
C GLU A 332 12.15 19.63 11.08
N ALA A 333 11.69 18.41 11.41
CA ALA A 333 12.41 17.54 12.34
C ALA A 333 13.78 17.13 11.77
N PHE A 334 13.87 16.90 10.45
CA PHE A 334 15.14 16.57 9.79
C PHE A 334 16.04 17.81 9.65
N LEU A 335 15.46 18.97 9.31
CA LEU A 335 16.21 20.23 9.27
C LEU A 335 16.84 20.58 10.63
N LEU A 336 16.13 20.31 11.73
CA LEU A 336 16.66 20.46 13.08
C LEU A 336 17.86 19.52 13.32
N LEU A 337 17.75 18.25 12.91
CA LEU A 337 18.84 17.27 13.05
C LEU A 337 20.09 17.70 12.28
N ASP A 338 19.93 18.12 11.03
CA ASP A 338 21.02 18.57 10.17
C ASP A 338 21.72 19.80 10.75
N ARG A 339 20.95 20.74 11.31
CA ARG A 339 21.49 21.93 11.99
C ARG A 339 22.25 21.56 13.25
N LEU A 340 21.70 20.71 14.12
CA LEU A 340 22.38 20.26 15.34
C LEU A 340 23.71 19.57 15.02
N GLN A 341 23.77 18.78 13.95
CA GLN A 341 25.00 18.16 13.47
C GLN A 341 26.02 19.22 13.01
N ASN A 342 25.61 20.14 12.14
CA ASN A 342 26.49 21.20 11.63
C ASN A 342 27.02 22.10 12.76
N ASP A 343 26.19 22.39 13.74
CA ASP A 343 26.54 23.15 14.93
C ASP A 343 27.56 22.41 15.81
N LEU A 344 27.41 21.10 15.99
CA LEU A 344 28.39 20.25 16.69
C LEU A 344 29.72 20.18 15.94
N LEU A 345 29.69 20.00 14.62
CA LEU A 345 30.88 19.88 13.76
C LEU A 345 31.64 21.21 13.64
N SER A 346 30.93 22.33 13.62
CA SER A 346 31.53 23.68 13.54
C SER A 346 32.13 24.15 14.87
N GLY A 347 31.91 23.42 15.96
CA GLY A 347 32.47 23.74 17.28
C GLY A 347 31.97 25.06 17.85
N ALA A 348 30.79 25.53 17.44
CA ALA A 348 30.25 26.84 17.84
C ALA A 348 30.09 26.95 19.37
N PRO A 349 30.91 27.76 20.08
CA PRO A 349 30.91 27.82 21.53
C PRO A 349 29.69 28.45 22.25
N PRO A 350 28.74 29.20 21.63
CA PRO A 350 27.67 29.82 22.41
C PRO A 350 26.63 28.81 22.96
N LEU A 351 26.62 27.59 22.41
CA LEU A 351 25.58 26.57 22.64
C LEU A 351 25.52 26.02 24.06
N LEU A 352 26.59 26.09 24.85
CA LEU A 352 26.60 25.61 26.24
C LEU A 352 26.08 26.66 27.25
N ARG A 353 25.74 27.88 26.82
CA ARG A 353 25.41 28.99 27.75
C ARG A 353 24.11 29.74 27.46
N ALA A 354 23.39 29.43 26.39
CA ALA A 354 22.10 30.04 26.12
C ALA A 354 20.98 29.23 26.79
N GLU A 355 20.22 29.87 27.68
CA GLU A 355 19.25 29.19 28.54
C GLU A 355 18.05 28.63 27.74
N TRP A 356 17.58 29.35 26.72
CA TRP A 356 16.49 28.92 25.84
C TRP A 356 16.66 29.55 24.44
N ARG A 357 16.55 28.75 23.38
CA ARG A 357 16.39 29.23 22.00
C ARG A 357 15.01 28.80 21.51
N MET A 358 14.10 29.75 21.30
CA MET A 358 12.93 29.51 20.45
C MET A 358 13.38 29.69 19.01
N ASP A 359 13.34 28.62 18.23
CA ASP A 359 13.59 28.68 16.80
C ASP A 359 12.37 29.27 16.10
N VAL A 360 12.49 30.53 15.69
CA VAL A 360 11.48 31.31 14.96
C VAL A 360 11.26 30.79 13.52
N ALA A 361 12.02 29.78 13.10
CA ALA A 361 12.05 29.27 11.73
C ALA A 361 11.09 28.10 11.45
N LEU A 362 10.20 27.75 12.39
CA LEU A 362 9.15 26.73 12.16
C LEU A 362 7.90 27.31 11.49
N ASP A 363 7.91 28.60 11.13
CA ASP A 363 6.76 29.36 10.61
C ASP A 363 6.90 29.80 9.13
N GLU A 364 7.95 29.37 8.38
CA GLU A 364 8.10 29.68 6.94
C GLU A 364 7.94 28.46 6.01
#